data_AF-A0A521II59-F1
#
_entry.id   AF-A0A521II59-F1
#
_cell.length_a   1.000
_cell.length_b   1.000
_cell.length_c   1.000
_cell.angle_alpha   90.00
_cell.angle_beta   90.00
_cell.angle_gamma   90.00
#
_symmetry.space_group_name_H-M   'P 1'
#
loop_
_entity.id
_entity.type
_entity.pdbx_description
1 polymer ?
#
loop_
_entity_poly.entity_id
_entity_poly.type
_entity_poly.pdbx_seq_one_letter_code
_entity_poly.pdbx_strand_id
1 'polypeptide(L)'
;MFSCPKPDGSVWIGTYENGVYRYNPQDDSILEYHHDESDPGSLSDNLVYFIYEDRSSDVWIGTNRGLNRINSETGALTAYYYNRSNPAGISSNTLYACYEHSDGTLWFGTRNGGVCS
;
A
#
# COMPACT_ATOMS: atom_id res chain seq x y z
N MET A 1 -9.05 4.07 10.41
CA MET A 1 -9.65 3.56 9.17
C MET A 1 -9.33 4.58 8.10
N PHE A 2 -8.75 4.14 6.99
CA PHE A 2 -8.40 4.97 5.84
C PHE A 2 -9.17 4.42 4.63
N SER A 3 -9.72 5.29 3.79
CA SER A 3 -10.49 4.87 2.61
C SER A 3 -10.01 5.58 1.34
N CYS A 4 -9.83 4.82 0.25
CA CYS A 4 -9.55 5.35 -1.08
C CYS A 4 -10.66 4.91 -2.04
N PRO A 5 -11.68 5.76 -2.28
CA PRO A 5 -12.76 5.47 -3.21
C PRO A 5 -12.32 5.65 -4.66
N LYS A 6 -12.83 4.80 -5.54
CA LYS A 6 -12.54 4.80 -6.98
C LYS A 6 -13.71 5.38 -7.80
N PRO A 7 -13.46 5.86 -9.04
CA PRO A 7 -14.53 6.31 -9.95
C PRO A 7 -15.56 5.23 -10.29
N ASP A 8 -15.19 3.95 -10.24
CA ASP A 8 -16.09 2.82 -10.45
C ASP A 8 -16.95 2.50 -9.20
N GLY A 9 -16.77 3.23 -8.10
CA GLY A 9 -17.47 3.02 -6.83
C GLY A 9 -16.80 2.01 -5.92
N SER A 10 -15.78 1.27 -6.37
CA SER A 10 -15.01 0.39 -5.49
C SER A 10 -14.23 1.18 -4.45
N VAL A 11 -13.99 0.58 -3.29
CA VAL A 11 -13.34 1.26 -2.16
C VAL A 11 -12.27 0.37 -1.56
N TRP A 12 -11.07 0.93 -1.40
CA TRP A 12 -10.04 0.36 -0.56
C TRP A 12 -10.17 0.86 0.87
N ILE A 13 -10.08 -0.04 1.84
CA ILE A 13 -10.21 0.25 3.26
C ILE A 13 -9.01 -0.32 4.00
N GLY A 14 -8.21 0.55 4.60
CA GLY A 14 -7.09 0.20 5.46
C GLY A 14 -7.51 0.23 6.93
N THR A 15 -7.18 -0.84 7.66
CA THR A 15 -7.47 -0.96 9.09
C THR A 15 -6.20 -0.89 9.94
N TYR A 16 -6.39 -0.66 11.23
CA TYR A 16 -5.26 -0.55 12.16
C TYR A 16 -4.69 -1.93 12.55
N GLU A 17 -5.44 -3.02 12.43
CA GLU A 17 -5.01 -4.35 12.93
C GLU A 17 -5.43 -5.53 12.04
N ASN A 18 -6.30 -5.32 11.05
CA ASN A 18 -6.90 -6.40 10.24
C ASN A 18 -6.62 -6.22 8.74
N GLY A 19 -5.49 -5.59 8.39
CA GLY A 19 -5.07 -5.48 7.00
C GLY A 19 -5.94 -4.57 6.14
N VAL A 20 -6.09 -4.96 4.87
CA VAL A 20 -6.75 -4.18 3.82
C VAL A 20 -7.95 -4.94 3.25
N TYR A 21 -9.02 -4.20 3.02
CA TYR A 21 -10.22 -4.69 2.36
C TYR A 21 -10.44 -3.91 1.06
N ARG A 22 -10.89 -4.61 0.02
CA ARG A 22 -11.41 -4.01 -1.21
C ARG A 22 -12.87 -4.37 -1.35
N TYR A 23 -13.74 -3.37 -1.35
CA TYR A 23 -15.16 -3.53 -1.62
C TYR A 23 -15.47 -3.23 -3.08
N ASN A 24 -16.25 -4.11 -3.72
CA ASN A 24 -16.76 -3.93 -5.08
C ASN A 24 -18.30 -3.84 -5.05
N PRO A 25 -18.91 -2.66 -5.28
CA PRO A 25 -20.37 -2.52 -5.20
C PRO A 25 -21.16 -3.19 -6.33
N GLN A 26 -20.51 -3.65 -7.39
CA GLN A 26 -21.14 -4.18 -8.60
C GLN A 26 -21.68 -5.59 -8.36
N ASP A 27 -20.97 -6.36 -7.54
CA ASP A 27 -21.30 -7.72 -7.15
C ASP A 27 -21.37 -7.91 -5.63
N ASP A 28 -21.29 -6.81 -4.87
CA ASP A 28 -21.30 -6.78 -3.40
C ASP A 28 -20.21 -7.65 -2.76
N SER A 29 -19.06 -7.78 -3.45
CA SER A 29 -17.95 -8.61 -2.97
C SER A 29 -16.93 -7.82 -2.14
N ILE A 30 -16.30 -8.53 -1.19
CA ILE A 30 -15.18 -8.05 -0.41
C ILE A 30 -13.99 -8.97 -0.65
N LEU A 31 -12.86 -8.39 -1.02
CA LEU A 31 -11.57 -9.07 -1.08
C LEU A 31 -10.70 -8.59 0.09
N GLU A 32 -10.08 -9.54 0.77
CA GLU A 32 -9.28 -9.29 1.97
C GLU A 32 -7.81 -9.56 1.70
N TYR A 33 -6.96 -8.69 2.24
CA TYR A 33 -5.51 -8.83 2.21
C TYR A 33 -5.01 -8.74 3.64
N HIS A 34 -4.34 -9.80 4.09
CA HIS A 34 -3.77 -9.93 5.43
C HIS A 34 -2.29 -10.25 5.34
N HIS A 35 -1.58 -10.05 6.44
CA HIS A 35 -0.24 -10.54 6.63
C HIS A 35 -0.26 -12.04 6.95
N ASP A 36 0.54 -12.79 6.21
CA ASP A 36 0.80 -14.22 6.42
C ASP A 36 2.32 -14.46 6.36
N GLU A 37 2.89 -14.91 7.48
CA GLU A 37 4.34 -15.18 7.58
C GLU A 37 4.83 -16.27 6.61
N SER A 38 3.92 -17.13 6.13
CA SER A 38 4.23 -18.22 5.20
C SER A 38 4.07 -17.84 3.72
N ASP A 39 3.42 -16.71 3.43
CA ASP A 39 3.16 -16.24 2.07
C ASP A 39 3.89 -14.91 1.79
N PRO A 40 4.97 -14.92 0.98
CA PRO A 40 5.67 -13.69 0.60
C PRO A 40 4.84 -12.76 -0.31
N GLY A 41 3.72 -13.24 -0.87
CA GLY A 41 2.73 -12.46 -1.60
C GLY A 41 1.63 -11.85 -0.71
N SER A 42 1.75 -11.96 0.61
CA SER A 42 0.83 -11.35 1.57
C SER A 42 1.27 -9.94 1.97
N LEU A 43 0.44 -9.23 2.74
CA LEU A 43 0.83 -7.92 3.28
C LEU A 43 2.06 -8.05 4.18
N SER A 44 2.91 -7.03 4.17
CA SER A 44 4.07 -6.94 5.08
C SER A 44 3.70 -6.77 6.56
N ASP A 45 2.54 -6.17 6.87
CA ASP A 45 1.96 -6.07 8.22
C ASP A 45 0.46 -5.72 8.10
N ASN A 46 -0.34 -6.08 9.10
CA ASN A 46 -1.78 -5.78 9.14
C ASN A 46 -2.10 -4.35 9.58
N LEU A 47 -1.14 -3.64 10.17
CA LEU A 47 -1.29 -2.27 10.61
C LEU A 47 -1.04 -1.32 9.45
N VAL A 48 -2.12 -0.82 8.85
CA VAL A 48 -2.11 0.01 7.63
C VAL A 48 -2.17 1.49 7.99
N TYR A 49 -1.24 2.27 7.45
CA TYR A 49 -1.18 3.72 7.65
C TYR A 49 -1.78 4.51 6.48
N PHE A 50 -1.62 4.05 5.25
CA PHE A 50 -2.26 4.67 4.09
C PHE A 50 -2.48 3.67 2.96
N ILE A 51 -3.40 4.05 2.08
CA ILE A 51 -3.62 3.42 0.78
C ILE A 51 -3.65 4.54 -0.25
N TYR A 52 -2.93 4.38 -1.35
CA TYR A 52 -2.87 5.32 -2.45
C TYR A 52 -2.94 4.58 -3.78
N GLU A 53 -3.77 5.02 -4.69
CA GLU A 53 -3.81 4.51 -6.06
C GLU A 53 -3.13 5.53 -6.98
N ASP A 54 -2.12 5.07 -7.72
CA ASP A 54 -1.39 5.92 -8.66
C ASP A 54 -2.09 6.04 -10.01
N ARG A 55 -1.57 6.89 -10.89
CA ARG A 55 -2.13 7.09 -12.24
C ARG A 55 -2.09 5.84 -13.14
N SER A 56 -1.25 4.85 -12.80
CA SER A 56 -1.20 3.55 -13.49
C SER A 56 -2.17 2.54 -12.86
N SER A 57 -3.03 2.99 -11.94
CA SER A 57 -4.00 2.19 -11.18
C SER A 57 -3.38 1.16 -10.24
N ASP A 58 -2.05 1.18 -10.05
CA ASP A 58 -1.42 0.35 -9.04
C ASP A 58 -1.77 0.91 -7.66
N VAL A 59 -1.90 0.01 -6.68
CA VAL A 59 -2.29 0.37 -5.32
C VAL A 59 -1.11 0.20 -4.39
N TRP A 60 -0.71 1.31 -3.77
CA TRP A 60 0.37 1.41 -2.81
C TRP A 60 -0.18 1.46 -1.39
N ILE A 61 0.30 0.55 -0.54
CA ILE A 61 -0.17 0.36 0.83
C ILE A 61 1.03 0.48 1.77
N GLY A 62 1.06 1.54 2.57
CA GLY A 62 2.05 1.70 3.63
C GLY A 62 1.59 0.99 4.90
N THR A 63 2.40 0.06 5.40
CA THR A 63 2.15 -0.66 6.66
C THR A 63 3.22 -0.34 7.69
N ASN A 64 3.16 -0.99 8.85
CA ASN A 64 4.15 -0.84 9.90
C ASN A 64 5.52 -1.49 9.61
N ARG A 65 5.57 -2.48 8.72
CA ARG A 65 6.81 -3.22 8.41
C ARG A 65 7.28 -3.05 6.98
N GLY A 66 6.52 -2.39 6.11
CA GLY A 66 6.92 -2.22 4.72
C GLY A 66 5.95 -1.41 3.87
N LEU A 67 6.30 -1.31 2.60
CA LEU A 67 5.44 -0.79 1.54
C LEU A 67 4.96 -1.97 0.70
N ASN A 68 3.70 -1.98 0.30
CA ASN A 68 3.15 -3.04 -0.54
C ASN A 68 2.61 -2.40 -1.81
N ARG A 69 2.77 -3.08 -2.94
CA ARG A 69 2.17 -2.69 -4.23
C ARG A 69 1.29 -3.82 -4.70
N ILE A 70 0.03 -3.53 -5.00
CA ILE A 70 -0.85 -4.41 -5.76
C ILE A 70 -0.79 -3.92 -7.21
N ASN A 71 -0.27 -4.76 -8.09
CA ASN A 71 -0.20 -4.42 -9.50
C ASN A 71 -1.58 -4.51 -10.15
N SER A 72 -1.99 -3.47 -10.86
CA SER A 72 -3.32 -3.36 -11.46
C SER A 72 -3.59 -4.37 -12.57
N GLU A 73 -2.55 -4.73 -13.33
CA GLU A 73 -2.66 -5.64 -14.46
C GLU A 73 -2.74 -7.11 -14.04
N THR A 74 -1.92 -7.50 -13.06
CA THR A 74 -1.77 -8.90 -12.63
C THR A 74 -2.53 -9.23 -11.36
N GLY A 75 -2.90 -8.23 -10.57
CA GLY A 75 -3.43 -8.39 -9.21
C GLY A 75 -2.39 -8.87 -8.19
N ALA A 76 -1.13 -9.03 -8.59
CA ALA A 76 -0.07 -9.53 -7.72
C ALA A 76 0.30 -8.51 -6.65
N LEU A 77 0.41 -8.97 -5.41
CA LEU A 77 0.89 -8.17 -4.29
C LEU A 77 2.40 -8.41 -4.12
N THR A 78 3.17 -7.33 -4.10
CA THR A 78 4.61 -7.33 -3.80
C THR A 78 4.90 -6.50 -2.56
N ALA A 79 5.55 -7.10 -1.57
CA ALA A 79 6.00 -6.42 -0.37
C ALA A 79 7.46 -5.94 -0.50
N TYR A 80 7.70 -4.67 -0.20
CA TYR A 80 8.99 -4.01 -0.15
C TYR A 80 9.35 -3.68 1.30
N TYR A 81 10.50 -4.14 1.75
CA TYR A 81 11.01 -3.94 3.10
C TYR A 81 12.20 -2.98 3.09
N TYR A 82 12.34 -2.17 4.14
CA TYR A 82 13.55 -1.38 4.34
C TYR A 82 14.75 -2.32 4.50
N ASN A 83 15.77 -2.08 3.68
CA ASN A 83 17.04 -2.74 3.79
C ASN A 83 18.14 -1.68 3.85
N ARG A 84 18.83 -1.58 5.00
CA ARG A 84 19.95 -0.65 5.22
C ARG A 84 21.07 -0.76 4.18
N SER A 85 21.21 -1.92 3.55
CA SER A 85 22.23 -2.18 2.53
C SER A 85 21.75 -1.87 1.11
N ASN A 86 20.48 -1.50 0.92
CA ASN A 86 19.91 -1.09 -0.37
C ASN A 86 19.41 0.37 -0.30
N PRO A 87 20.27 1.35 -0.61
CA PRO A 87 19.90 2.77 -0.56
C PRO A 87 18.87 3.20 -1.62
N ALA A 88 18.56 2.36 -2.61
CA ALA A 88 17.51 2.59 -3.60
C ALA A 88 16.13 2.04 -3.16
N GLY A 89 16.04 1.44 -1.96
CA GLY A 89 14.78 0.96 -1.38
C GLY A 89 14.07 2.01 -0.53
N ILE A 90 12.95 1.63 0.09
CA ILE A 90 12.21 2.52 0.99
C ILE A 90 13.10 3.02 2.13
N SER A 91 13.04 4.32 2.44
CA SER A 91 13.93 4.93 3.45
C SER A 91 13.57 4.60 4.91
N SER A 92 12.37 4.03 5.13
CA SER A 92 11.88 3.59 6.44
C SER A 92 10.72 2.60 6.27
N ASN A 93 10.52 1.74 7.27
CA ASN A 93 9.37 0.83 7.35
C ASN A 93 8.08 1.50 7.83
N THR A 94 8.13 2.76 8.28
CA THR A 94 6.95 3.48 8.78
C THR A 94 6.66 4.68 7.88
N LEU A 95 5.79 4.45 6.89
CA LEU A 95 5.39 5.41 5.88
C LEU A 95 3.96 5.91 6.21
N TYR A 96 3.75 7.22 6.18
CA TYR A 96 2.51 7.87 6.62
C TYR A 96 1.76 8.61 5.52
N ALA A 97 2.43 8.93 4.42
CA ALA A 97 1.84 9.67 3.32
C ALA A 97 2.46 9.23 1.99
N CYS A 98 1.65 9.29 0.94
CA CYS A 98 2.09 9.14 -0.44
C CYS A 98 1.67 10.39 -1.22
N TYR A 99 2.54 10.88 -2.09
CA TYR A 99 2.26 11.99 -3.01
C TYR A 99 2.85 11.70 -4.39
N GLU A 100 2.03 11.81 -5.44
CA GLU A 100 2.49 11.66 -6.82
C GLU A 100 2.80 13.02 -7.43
N HIS A 101 4.04 13.20 -7.88
CA HIS A 101 4.48 14.38 -8.61
C HIS A 101 3.94 14.36 -10.05
N SER A 102 3.96 15.51 -10.73
CA SER A 102 3.38 15.64 -12.07
C SER A 102 4.05 14.75 -13.13
N ASP A 103 5.30 14.36 -12.92
CA ASP A 103 6.08 13.46 -13.78
C ASP A 103 5.85 11.96 -13.51
N GLY A 104 4.98 11.62 -12.55
CA GLY A 104 4.68 10.23 -12.16
C GLY A 104 5.59 9.68 -11.05
N THR A 105 6.52 10.47 -10.52
CA THR A 105 7.33 10.06 -9.36
C THR A 105 6.48 10.01 -8.10
N LEU A 106 6.53 8.90 -7.36
CA LEU A 106 5.86 8.75 -6.07
C LEU A 106 6.80 9.10 -4.92
N TRP A 107 6.35 9.98 -4.03
CA TRP A 107 7.06 10.38 -2.84
C TRP A 107 6.37 9.82 -1.60
N PHE A 108 7.12 9.13 -0.76
CA PHE A 108 6.60 8.57 0.49
C PHE A 108 7.17 9.29 1.70
N GLY A 109 6.28 9.79 2.57
CA GLY A 109 6.65 10.51 3.79
C GLY A 109 6.79 9.57 4.99
N THR A 110 7.88 9.67 5.74
CA THR A 110 8.18 8.86 6.94
C THR A 110 8.08 9.69 8.23
N ARG A 111 7.72 9.10 9.38
CA ARG A 111 7.53 9.84 10.66
C ARG A 111 8.81 10.44 11.26
N ASN A 112 9.98 9.95 10.88
CA ASN A 112 11.26 10.33 11.52
C ASN A 112 12.34 10.86 10.56
N GLY A 113 11.97 11.44 9.42
CA GLY A 113 12.86 12.43 8.76
C GLY A 113 13.40 12.11 7.38
N GLY A 114 12.59 11.60 6.46
CA GLY A 114 13.00 11.54 5.05
C GLY A 114 11.84 11.37 4.09
N VAL A 115 11.98 11.99 2.92
CA VAL A 115 11.18 11.71 1.73
C VAL A 115 12.00 10.79 0.85
N CYS A 116 11.42 9.67 0.38
CA CYS A 116 12.03 8.82 -0.64
C CYS A 116 11.18 8.84 -1.91
N SER A 117 11.87 8.83 -3.04
CA SER A 117 11.35 8.78 -4.42
C SER A 117 11.63 7.42 -5.05
#